data_AF-A0A2D7ZLR1-F1
#
_entry.id   AF-A0A2D7ZLR1-F1
#
_cell.length_a   1.000
_cell.length_b   1.000
_cell.length_c   1.000
_cell.angle_alpha   90.00
_cell.angle_beta   90.00
_cell.angle_gamma   90.00
#
_symmetry.space_group_name_H-M   'P 1'
#
loop_
_entity.id
_entity.type
_entity.pdbx_description
1 polymer ?
#
loop_
_entity_poly.entity_id
_entity_poly.type
_entity_poly.pdbx_seq_one_letter_code
_entity_poly.pdbx_strand_id
1 'polypeptide(L)' 'MSDLTEGQLHALRNLSRKKSGGEVPFINISDAQVLVELGLAARSRQGWDITPEGLRLLAPPPSSDNQR' A
#
# COMPACT_ATOMS: atom_id res chain seq x y z
N MET A 1 6.60 -3.74 13.58
CA MET A 1 6.30 -4.12 12.19
C MET A 1 4.80 -4.12 12.09
N SER A 2 4.23 -3.28 11.24
CA SER A 2 2.77 -3.12 11.16
C SER A 2 2.19 -4.41 10.57
N ASP A 3 1.57 -5.25 11.41
CA ASP A 3 0.92 -6.48 10.98
C ASP A 3 -0.35 -6.12 10.19
N LEU A 4 -0.16 -5.75 8.92
CA LEU A 4 -1.26 -5.58 8.00
C LEU A 4 -1.91 -6.95 7.78
N THR A 5 -3.23 -6.98 7.79
CA THR A 5 -3.96 -8.17 7.34
C THR A 5 -3.70 -8.41 5.85
N GLU A 6 -3.98 -9.62 5.38
CA GLU A 6 -3.84 -9.94 3.95
C GLU A 6 -4.68 -8.98 3.08
N GLY A 7 -5.90 -8.63 3.52
CA GLY A 7 -6.77 -7.67 2.84
C GLY A 7 -6.16 -6.27 2.77
N GLN A 8 -5.60 -5.78 3.88
CA GLN A 8 -4.92 -4.48 3.92
C GLN A 8 -3.66 -4.45 3.06
N LEU A 9 -2.87 -5.52 3.08
CA LEU A 9 -1.69 -5.64 2.24
C LEU A 9 -2.08 -5.70 0.75
N HIS A 10 -3.14 -6.43 0.42
CA HIS A 10 -3.68 -6.50 -0.94
C HIS A 10 -4.18 -5.13 -1.42
N ALA A 11 -4.94 -4.42 -0.57
CA ALA A 11 -5.40 -3.05 -0.84
C ALA A 11 -4.21 -2.10 -1.06
N LEU A 12 -3.18 -2.15 -0.21
CA LEU A 12 -1.99 -1.31 -0.32
C LEU A 12 -1.22 -1.57 -1.63
N ARG A 13 -1.06 -2.84 -2.02
CA ARG A 13 -0.45 -3.23 -3.31
C ARG A 13 -1.26 -2.71 -4.50
N ASN A 14 -2.59 -2.77 -4.43
CA ASN A 14 -3.44 -2.21 -5.48
C ASN A 14 -3.27 -0.69 -5.56
N LEU A 15 -3.23 0.03 -4.44
CA LEU A 15 -2.96 1.47 -4.46
C LEU A 15 -1.61 1.82 -5.12
N SER A 16 -0.57 1.01 -4.88
CA SER A 16 0.73 1.16 -5.55
C SER A 16 0.64 0.93 -7.07
N ARG A 17 -0.12 -0.07 -7.51
CA ARG A 17 -0.34 -0.34 -8.94
C ARG A 17 -1.13 0.79 -9.61
N LYS A 18 -2.18 1.28 -8.94
CA LYS A 18 -2.99 2.42 -9.39
C LYS A 18 -2.13 3.66 -9.60
N LYS A 19 -1.24 3.98 -8.65
CA LYS A 19 -0.30 5.10 -8.77
C LYS A 19 0.64 4.99 -9.97
N SER A 20 0.96 3.76 -10.38
CA SER A 20 1.80 3.48 -11.55
C SER A 20 1.02 3.49 -12.89
N GLY A 21 -0.27 3.87 -12.87
CA GLY A 21 -1.13 3.88 -14.06
C GLY A 21 -1.71 2.51 -14.43
N GLY A 22 -1.54 1.49 -13.59
CA GLY A 22 -2.12 0.17 -13.82
C GLY A 22 -3.61 0.14 -13.48
N GLU A 23 -4.37 -0.66 -14.22
CA GLU A 23 -5.72 -1.04 -13.79
C GLU A 23 -5.65 -1.84 -12.49
N VAL A 24 -6.58 -1.53 -11.59
CA VAL A 24 -6.68 -2.20 -10.31
C VAL A 24 -8.10 -2.68 -10.07
N PRO A 25 -8.26 -3.86 -9.47
CA PRO A 25 -9.57 -4.32 -9.05
C PRO A 25 -10.12 -3.42 -7.93
N PHE A 26 -11.36 -3.68 -7.55
CA PHE A 26 -12.02 -2.98 -6.46
C PHE A 26 -11.17 -3.03 -5.17
N ILE A 27 -10.97 -1.87 -4.56
CA ILE A 27 -10.29 -1.75 -3.26
C ILE A 27 -11.36 -1.77 -2.17
N ASN A 28 -11.24 -2.70 -1.21
CA ASN A 28 -12.13 -2.75 -0.07
C ASN A 28 -12.05 -1.46 0.75
N ILE A 29 -13.20 -0.86 1.03
CA ILE A 29 -13.29 0.44 1.71
C ILE A 29 -12.80 0.34 3.15
N SER A 30 -13.12 -0.74 3.87
CA SER A 30 -12.69 -0.93 5.27
C SER A 30 -11.16 -1.05 5.35
N ASP A 31 -10.55 -1.81 4.45
CA ASP A 31 -9.09 -1.92 4.38
C ASP A 31 -8.45 -0.57 4.04
N ALA A 32 -9.01 0.17 3.08
CA ALA A 32 -8.50 1.49 2.71
C ALA A 32 -8.61 2.51 3.85
N GLN A 33 -9.69 2.47 4.64
CA GLN A 33 -9.85 3.32 5.81
C GLN A 33 -8.77 3.04 6.86
N VAL A 34 -8.51 1.77 7.17
CA VAL A 34 -7.44 1.41 8.10
C VAL A 34 -6.08 1.86 7.57
N LEU A 35 -5.81 1.71 6.28
CA LEU A 35 -4.56 2.21 5.68
C LEU A 35 -4.43 3.74 5.78
N VAL A 36 -5.54 4.48 5.74
CA VAL A 36 -5.53 5.94 5.97
C VAL A 36 -5.24 6.27 7.43
N GLU A 37 -5.84 5.55 8.38
CA GLU A 37 -5.56 5.71 9.81
C GLU A 37 -4.10 5.40 10.15
N LEU A 38 -3.49 4.44 9.44
CA LEU A 38 -2.07 4.09 9.56
C LEU A 38 -1.12 5.04 8.80
N GLY A 39 -1.65 6.03 8.07
CA GLY A 39 -0.85 6.96 7.26
C GLY A 39 -0.21 6.34 6.00
N LEU A 40 -0.64 5.13 5.61
CA LEU A 40 -0.16 4.39 4.45
C LEU A 40 -0.94 4.71 3.16
N ALA A 41 -2.14 5.24 3.31
CA ALA A 41 -3.00 5.72 2.23
C ALA A 41 -3.58 7.10 2.56
N ALA A 42 -4.11 7.78 1.54
CA ALA A 42 -4.81 9.04 1.68
C ALA A 42 -6.10 9.03 0.86
N ARG A 43 -7.14 9.71 1.37
CA ARG A 43 -8.38 9.95 0.61
C ARG A 43 -8.14 11.00 -0.47
N SER A 44 -8.56 10.72 -1.70
CA SER A 44 -8.48 11.65 -2.81
C SER A 44 -9.81 11.77 -3.56
N ARG A 45 -9.88 12.70 -4.53
CA ARG A 45 -11.09 12.90 -5.34
C ARG A 45 -11.44 11.68 -6.19
N GLN A 46 -10.48 10.79 -6.44
CA GLN A 46 -10.63 9.57 -7.25
C GLN A 46 -10.58 8.31 -6.38
N GLY A 47 -11.02 8.40 -5.12
CA GLY A 47 -11.00 7.32 -4.14
C GLY A 47 -9.83 7.43 -3.17
N TRP A 48 -8.81 6.61 -3.37
CA TRP A 48 -7.68 6.47 -2.45
C TRP A 48 -6.36 6.47 -3.23
N ASP A 49 -5.33 7.05 -2.63
CA ASP A 49 -3.96 7.08 -3.16
C ASP A 49 -2.97 6.60 -2.11
N ILE A 50 -1.89 5.92 -2.54
CA ILE A 50 -0.83 5.45 -1.65
C ILE A 50 0.08 6.60 -1.23
N THR A 51 0.47 6.63 0.05
CA THR A 51 1.44 7.60 0.58
C THR A 51 2.89 7.13 0.33
N PRO A 52 3.90 8.00 0.49
CA PRO A 52 5.30 7.58 0.47
C PRO A 52 5.61 6.49 1.51
N GLU A 53 5.01 6.56 2.70
CA GLU A 53 5.15 5.59 3.78
C GLU A 53 4.57 4.22 3.39
N GLY A 54 3.40 4.22 2.75
CA GLY A 54 2.80 3.01 2.17
C GLY A 54 3.71 2.35 1.11
N LEU A 55 4.34 3.16 0.26
CA LEU A 55 5.31 2.66 -0.73
C LEU A 55 6.56 2.07 -0.08
N ARG A 56 7.09 2.70 0.98
CA ARG A 56 8.25 2.17 1.72
C ARG A 56 7.94 0.82 2.36
N LEU A 57 6.71 0.61 2.84
CA LEU A 57 6.29 -0.67 3.41
C LEU A 57 6.26 -1.79 2.36
N LEU A 58 5.92 -1.46 1.11
CA LEU A 58 5.93 -2.41 -0.01
C LEU A 58 7.32 -2.63 -0.62
N ALA A 59 8.27 -1.75 -0.36
CA ALA A 59 9.63 -1.94 -0.84
C ALA A 59 10.15 -3.27 -0.28
N PRO A 60 10.79 -4.12 -1.11
CA PRO A 60 11.50 -5.27 -0.55
C PRO A 60 12.45 -4.74 0.54
N PRO A 61 12.63 -5.48 1.64
CA PRO A 61 13.68 -5.13 2.59
C PRO A 61 14.96 -4.93 1.78
N PRO A 62 15.80 -3.92 2.10
CA PRO A 62 17.07 -3.75 1.39
C PRO A 62 17.74 -5.11 1.44
N SER A 63 17.86 -5.75 0.28
CA SER A 63 18.49 -7.05 0.18
C SER A 63 19.85 -6.87 0.81
N SER A 64 20.08 -7.47 1.98
CA SER A 64 21.40 -7.62 2.56
C SER A 64 22.15 -8.63 1.69
N ASP A 65 22.38 -8.27 0.43
CA ASP A 65 23.28 -8.97 -0.46
C ASP A 65 24.68 -8.44 -0.15
N ASN A 66 25.22 -8.93 0.96
CA ASN A 66 26.63 -8.82 1.28
C ASN A 66 27.05 -10.03 2.12
N GLN A 67 27.10 -11.19 1.48
CA GLN A 67 27.92 -12.28 2.00
C GLN A 67 28.36 -13.24 0.90
N ARG A 68 29.42 -12.86 0.17
CA ARG A 68 30.54 -13.76 -0.19
C ARG A 68 31.83 -12.96 -0.39
#